data_AF-A0A2H5SBF8-F1
#
_entry.id   AF-A0A2H5SBF8-F1
#
_cell.length_a   1.000
_cell.length_b   1.000
_cell.length_c   1.000
_cell.angle_alpha   90.00
_cell.angle_beta   90.00
_cell.angle_gamma   90.00
#
_symmetry.space_group_name_H-M   'P 1'
#
loop_
_entity.id
_entity.type
_entity.pdbx_description
1 polymer ?
#
loop_
_entity_poly.entity_id
_entity_poly.type
_entity_poly.pdbx_seq_one_letter_code
_entity_poly.pdbx_strand_id
1 'polypeptide(L)'
;MTSSSNNNLDNQIQWFKDGVSGGYINYYDYTEFKNTKVIGCGAFSNVRQATWGDSNTIVALKSFSNNSLIMKEIINEIKLLHRVSFHTNIIKFFGITERKNNEDNIDSNYLLILEFADSGTLGNYLKDNFVKLGWNMKLQFAIQIADAVSCIHQYDIIHCDLHSDNILIHQNTIKLADFGLSRRLAEVSTQKDIFGIVPYIDPQHFQEQTNNDNYSYHYRPNKKSDVYSVGVLLWEISSGEKPFKSYDKFYLRLKLMLEISNGKRESPIPNTPIDYLNIYKECWQNNPDDRPDMQKVFSDLKSINLNTNEIKAFESHEVASEKSGIIAIDTLENYFQDETGTEKDETKAFELYKEAAEKGNINAIYQLGQHYFYGIGTEKDETKAFELYKEAAEKGVIEAINNLGNCYFDGIGTEKNETKAFELYKEAAEKGNIDAIYQLGRHYFYGIAL
;
A
#
# COMPACT_ATOMS: atom_id res chain seq x y z
N MET A 1 29.12 -14.49 25.71
CA MET A 1 28.35 -13.23 25.77
C MET A 1 26.84 -13.48 25.88
N THR A 2 26.41 -14.40 26.74
CA THR A 2 24.98 -14.82 26.87
C THR A 2 24.35 -14.44 28.21
N SER A 3 25.09 -13.80 29.12
CA SER A 3 24.62 -13.45 30.47
C SER A 3 23.95 -12.07 30.57
N SER A 4 24.17 -11.15 29.63
CA SER A 4 23.57 -9.80 29.68
C SER A 4 22.17 -9.72 29.06
N SER A 5 21.84 -10.58 28.10
CA SER A 5 20.52 -10.59 27.43
C SER A 5 19.41 -11.18 28.30
N ASN A 6 19.70 -12.24 29.07
CA ASN A 6 18.71 -12.89 29.94
C ASN A 6 18.29 -11.97 31.10
N ASN A 7 19.26 -11.27 31.71
CA ASN A 7 18.98 -10.31 32.79
C ASN A 7 18.04 -9.17 32.36
N ASN A 8 18.04 -8.76 31.09
CA ASN A 8 17.16 -7.69 30.60
C ASN A 8 15.72 -8.18 30.45
N LEU A 9 15.51 -9.38 29.89
CA LEU A 9 14.17 -9.94 29.74
C LEU A 9 13.53 -10.25 31.10
N ASP A 10 14.30 -10.81 32.04
CA ASP A 10 13.81 -11.08 33.40
C ASP A 10 13.35 -9.81 34.11
N ASN A 11 14.11 -8.72 33.97
CA ASN A 11 13.72 -7.40 34.51
C ASN A 11 12.44 -6.86 33.85
N GLN A 12 12.25 -7.05 32.55
CA GLN A 12 11.03 -6.64 31.85
C GLN A 12 9.82 -7.43 32.31
N ILE A 13 9.96 -8.75 32.45
CA ILE A 13 8.91 -9.62 32.97
C ILE A 13 8.56 -9.25 34.41
N GLN A 14 9.57 -8.91 35.23
CA GLN A 14 9.32 -8.44 36.58
C GLN A 14 8.55 -7.12 36.58
N TRP A 15 8.93 -6.15 35.74
CA TRP A 15 8.18 -4.89 35.56
C TRP A 15 6.71 -5.14 35.19
N PHE A 16 6.44 -6.10 34.33
CA PHE A 16 5.08 -6.48 33.95
C PHE A 16 4.29 -7.03 35.13
N LYS A 17 4.87 -7.99 35.87
CA LYS A 17 4.23 -8.60 37.06
C LYS A 17 3.97 -7.56 38.15
N ASP A 18 4.92 -6.66 38.39
CA ASP A 18 4.79 -5.57 39.36
C ASP A 18 3.74 -4.56 38.90
N GLY A 19 3.69 -4.25 37.60
CA GLY A 19 2.70 -3.37 37.00
C GLY A 19 1.28 -3.89 37.18
N VAL A 20 1.07 -5.19 36.96
CA VAL A 20 -0.22 -5.86 37.20
C VAL A 20 -0.55 -5.88 38.70
N SER A 21 0.37 -6.34 39.54
CA SER A 21 0.13 -6.48 40.98
C SER A 21 -0.08 -5.14 41.69
N GLY A 22 0.58 -4.09 41.20
CA GLY A 22 0.46 -2.72 41.71
C GLY A 22 -0.70 -1.92 41.11
N GLY A 23 -1.47 -2.48 40.17
CA GLY A 23 -2.62 -1.80 39.53
C GLY A 23 -2.26 -0.73 38.51
N TYR A 24 -1.01 -0.69 38.04
CA TYR A 24 -0.57 0.20 36.95
C TYR A 24 -0.96 -0.34 35.56
N ILE A 25 -1.11 -1.66 35.46
CA ILE A 25 -1.67 -2.36 34.30
C ILE A 25 -2.97 -3.00 34.78
N ASN A 26 -4.10 -2.53 34.27
CA ASN A 26 -5.39 -3.12 34.62
C ASN A 26 -5.42 -4.60 34.17
N TYR A 27 -5.84 -5.47 35.06
CA TYR A 27 -6.04 -6.90 34.81
C TYR A 27 -7.50 -7.26 35.06
N TYR A 28 -8.10 -7.98 34.13
CA TYR A 28 -9.50 -8.43 34.19
C TYR A 28 -9.57 -9.95 34.10
N ASP A 29 -10.60 -10.55 34.72
CA ASP A 29 -10.76 -12.00 34.65
C ASP A 29 -11.25 -12.39 33.25
N TYR A 30 -10.59 -13.38 32.63
CA TYR A 30 -10.94 -13.83 31.29
C TYR A 30 -12.39 -14.31 31.15
N THR A 31 -12.97 -14.82 32.25
CA THR A 31 -14.37 -15.27 32.29
C THR A 31 -15.38 -14.15 32.14
N GLU A 32 -14.96 -12.89 32.29
CA GLU A 32 -15.80 -11.73 31.98
C GLU A 32 -16.07 -11.60 30.47
N PHE A 33 -15.21 -12.14 29.60
CA PHE A 33 -15.33 -11.97 28.15
C PHE A 33 -16.10 -13.13 27.52
N LYS A 34 -17.32 -12.82 27.04
CA LYS A 34 -18.26 -13.80 26.48
C LYS A 34 -18.39 -13.62 24.95
N ASN A 35 -19.03 -14.59 24.29
CA ASN A 35 -19.39 -14.53 22.86
C ASN A 35 -18.21 -14.20 21.92
N THR A 36 -17.06 -14.83 22.16
CA THR A 36 -15.84 -14.50 21.42
C THR A 36 -15.93 -14.91 19.95
N LYS A 37 -15.58 -14.02 19.02
CA LYS A 37 -15.53 -14.30 17.57
C LYS A 37 -14.22 -13.78 16.98
N VAL A 38 -13.56 -14.59 16.15
CA VAL A 38 -12.35 -14.16 15.42
C VAL A 38 -12.72 -13.08 14.41
N ILE A 39 -11.99 -11.97 14.43
CA ILE A 39 -12.19 -10.82 13.54
C ILE A 39 -10.93 -10.41 12.77
N GLY A 40 -9.76 -10.94 13.15
CA GLY A 40 -8.51 -10.73 12.40
C GLY A 40 -7.47 -11.77 12.75
N CYS A 41 -6.70 -12.19 11.75
CA CYS A 41 -5.54 -13.08 11.90
C CYS A 41 -4.37 -12.46 11.14
N GLY A 42 -3.34 -12.04 11.86
CA GLY A 42 -2.10 -11.50 11.31
C GLY A 42 -0.96 -12.53 11.37
N ALA A 43 0.23 -12.13 10.91
CA ALA A 43 1.41 -12.99 10.94
C ALA A 43 1.91 -13.32 12.36
N PHE A 44 1.64 -12.42 13.31
CA PHE A 44 2.16 -12.50 14.69
C PHE A 44 1.08 -12.33 15.76
N SER A 45 -0.17 -12.07 15.38
CA SER A 45 -1.25 -11.82 16.34
C SER A 45 -2.60 -12.23 15.80
N ASN A 46 -3.51 -12.57 16.71
CA ASN A 46 -4.90 -12.87 16.41
C ASN A 46 -5.80 -11.94 17.20
N VAL A 47 -6.88 -11.47 16.59
CA VAL A 47 -7.83 -10.54 17.21
C VAL A 47 -9.21 -11.17 17.23
N ARG A 48 -9.84 -11.14 18.41
CA ARG A 48 -11.21 -11.60 18.62
C ARG A 48 -12.07 -10.49 19.20
N GLN A 49 -13.28 -10.30 18.71
CA GLN A 49 -14.26 -9.51 19.45
C GLN A 49 -14.79 -10.33 20.63
N ALA A 50 -15.17 -9.66 21.71
CA ALA A 50 -15.88 -10.25 22.84
C ALA A 50 -16.85 -9.25 23.47
N THR A 51 -17.91 -9.76 24.10
CA THR A 51 -18.80 -8.97 24.97
C THR A 51 -18.20 -8.94 26.37
N TRP A 52 -18.05 -7.75 26.95
CA TRP A 52 -17.47 -7.57 28.28
C TRP A 52 -18.53 -7.64 29.39
N GLY A 53 -18.42 -8.67 30.23
CA GLY A 53 -19.26 -8.89 31.40
C GLY A 53 -20.71 -9.15 31.00
N ASP A 54 -21.63 -8.63 31.79
CA ASP A 54 -23.07 -8.61 31.46
C ASP A 54 -23.48 -7.29 30.77
N SER A 55 -22.50 -6.47 30.37
CA SER A 55 -22.75 -5.25 29.61
C SER A 55 -22.91 -5.55 28.11
N ASN A 56 -23.44 -4.59 27.36
CA ASN A 56 -23.43 -4.63 25.89
C ASN A 56 -22.13 -4.06 25.29
N THR A 57 -21.09 -3.84 26.10
CA THR A 57 -19.81 -3.31 25.62
C THR A 57 -19.05 -4.38 24.85
N ILE A 58 -18.65 -4.05 23.62
CA ILE A 58 -17.83 -4.90 22.75
C ILE A 58 -16.39 -4.43 22.84
N VAL A 59 -15.46 -5.37 22.98
CA VAL A 59 -14.01 -5.13 22.98
C VAL A 59 -13.30 -6.04 21.99
N ALA A 60 -12.10 -5.64 21.59
CA ALA A 60 -11.16 -6.48 20.86
C ALA A 60 -10.14 -7.09 21.82
N LEU A 61 -9.98 -8.42 21.76
CA LEU A 61 -8.98 -9.19 22.48
C LEU A 61 -7.88 -9.60 21.51
N LYS A 62 -6.68 -9.03 21.65
CA LYS A 62 -5.50 -9.35 20.84
C LYS A 62 -4.62 -10.37 21.56
N SER A 63 -4.43 -11.54 20.97
CA SER A 63 -3.42 -12.54 21.35
C SER A 63 -2.21 -12.48 20.42
N PHE A 64 -1.09 -13.00 20.87
CA PHE A 64 0.18 -13.04 20.11
C PHE A 64 0.54 -14.47 19.77
N SER A 65 1.15 -14.71 18.62
CA SER A 65 1.57 -16.06 18.23
C SER A 65 2.73 -16.55 19.10
N ASN A 66 2.66 -17.80 19.55
CA ASN A 66 3.59 -18.34 20.54
C ASN A 66 5.05 -18.37 20.01
N ASN A 67 5.92 -17.50 20.53
CA ASN A 67 7.34 -17.45 20.20
C ASN A 67 8.18 -17.18 21.47
N SER A 68 9.51 -17.36 21.39
CA SER A 68 10.41 -17.20 22.55
C SER A 68 10.54 -15.76 23.07
N LEU A 69 10.05 -14.77 22.34
CA LEU A 69 10.14 -13.34 22.64
C LEU A 69 8.80 -12.68 22.96
N ILE A 70 7.72 -13.46 23.05
CA ILE A 70 6.34 -12.97 23.13
C ILE A 70 6.09 -12.00 24.30
N MET A 71 6.69 -12.26 25.46
CA MET A 71 6.57 -11.38 26.61
C MET A 71 7.20 -10.01 26.34
N LYS A 72 8.32 -9.97 25.61
CA LYS A 72 8.97 -8.71 25.22
C LYS A 72 8.07 -7.91 24.28
N GLU A 73 7.42 -8.57 23.33
CA GLU A 73 6.48 -7.94 22.39
C GLU A 73 5.25 -7.37 23.11
N ILE A 74 4.62 -8.17 23.98
CA ILE A 74 3.49 -7.74 24.83
C ILE A 74 3.88 -6.52 25.67
N ILE A 75 5.02 -6.59 26.36
CA ILE A 75 5.49 -5.52 27.25
C ILE A 75 5.79 -4.25 26.46
N ASN A 76 6.41 -4.39 25.28
CA ASN A 76 6.69 -3.26 24.39
C ASN A 76 5.38 -2.59 23.96
N GLU A 77 4.42 -3.35 23.45
CA GLU A 77 3.15 -2.81 22.98
C GLU A 77 2.36 -2.11 24.10
N ILE A 78 2.31 -2.70 25.31
CA ILE A 78 1.71 -2.06 26.50
C ILE A 78 2.39 -0.74 26.82
N LYS A 79 3.73 -0.70 26.85
CA LYS A 79 4.49 0.52 27.18
C LYS A 79 4.26 1.63 26.16
N LEU A 80 4.14 1.29 24.88
CA LEU A 80 3.87 2.26 23.82
C LEU A 80 2.44 2.76 23.92
N LEU A 81 1.44 1.87 23.97
CA LEU A 81 0.03 2.25 24.08
C LEU A 81 -0.24 3.09 25.33
N HIS A 82 0.35 2.77 26.48
CA HIS A 82 0.18 3.55 27.70
C HIS A 82 0.65 5.01 27.55
N ARG A 83 1.61 5.29 26.66
CA ARG A 83 2.10 6.64 26.41
C ARG A 83 1.17 7.47 25.52
N VAL A 84 0.42 6.85 24.61
CA VAL A 84 -0.26 7.58 23.52
C VAL A 84 -1.76 7.28 23.37
N SER A 85 -2.29 6.26 24.05
CA SER A 85 -3.72 5.87 24.01
C SER A 85 -4.70 6.93 24.57
N PHE A 86 -4.18 8.03 25.11
CA PHE A 86 -4.99 9.20 25.45
C PHE A 86 -5.51 9.92 24.20
N HIS A 87 -4.85 9.75 23.05
CA HIS A 87 -5.21 10.41 21.80
C HIS A 87 -6.47 9.78 21.20
N THR A 88 -7.44 10.61 20.78
CA THR A 88 -8.76 10.17 20.32
C THR A 88 -8.69 9.23 19.10
N ASN A 89 -7.71 9.44 18.24
CA ASN A 89 -7.48 8.67 17.02
C ASN A 89 -6.44 7.55 17.16
N ILE A 90 -6.07 7.17 18.39
CA ILE A 90 -5.28 5.98 18.66
C ILE A 90 -6.17 4.97 19.38
N ILE A 91 -6.02 3.68 19.06
CA ILE A 91 -6.84 2.63 19.66
C ILE A 91 -6.69 2.65 21.18
N LYS A 92 -7.82 2.67 21.89
CA LYS A 92 -7.77 2.70 23.36
C LYS A 92 -7.34 1.34 23.90
N PHE A 93 -6.43 1.37 24.86
CA PHE A 93 -5.98 0.21 25.62
C PHE A 93 -6.66 0.22 27.00
N PHE A 94 -7.38 -0.85 27.33
CA PHE A 94 -8.11 -0.94 28.60
C PHE A 94 -7.33 -1.70 29.68
N GLY A 95 -6.52 -2.69 29.28
CA GLY A 95 -5.80 -3.56 30.19
C GLY A 95 -5.49 -4.91 29.54
N ILE A 96 -5.23 -5.91 30.38
CA ILE A 96 -4.91 -7.27 29.95
C ILE A 96 -5.85 -8.30 30.59
N THR A 97 -5.88 -9.49 30.01
CA THR A 97 -6.50 -10.68 30.59
C THR A 97 -5.64 -11.91 30.30
N GLU A 98 -5.81 -12.98 31.08
CA GLU A 98 -5.08 -14.24 30.90
C GLU A 98 -6.02 -15.45 30.68
N ARG A 99 -5.82 -16.21 29.60
CA ARG A 99 -6.47 -17.49 29.35
C ARG A 99 -5.83 -18.60 30.18
N LYS A 100 -6.64 -19.31 30.97
CA LYS A 100 -6.17 -20.38 31.88
C LYS A 100 -6.06 -21.77 31.22
N ASN A 101 -6.78 -22.03 30.12
CA ASN A 101 -6.84 -23.34 29.46
C ASN A 101 -6.50 -23.20 27.97
N ASN A 102 -5.29 -23.62 27.57
CA ASN A 102 -4.92 -23.75 26.16
C ASN A 102 -5.04 -25.22 25.74
N GLU A 103 -6.13 -25.58 25.08
CA GLU A 103 -6.18 -26.87 24.34
C GLU A 103 -5.35 -26.78 23.05
N ASP A 104 -5.19 -25.56 22.49
CA ASP A 104 -4.41 -25.28 21.29
C ASP A 104 -3.23 -24.36 21.64
N ASN A 105 -2.02 -24.92 21.73
CA ASN A 105 -0.79 -24.26 22.22
C ASN A 105 -0.22 -23.15 21.29
N ILE A 106 -1.08 -22.52 20.47
CA ILE A 106 -0.73 -21.73 19.29
C ILE A 106 -0.48 -20.25 19.63
N ASP A 107 -1.16 -19.71 20.65
CA ASP A 107 -1.14 -18.28 21.01
C ASP A 107 -0.77 -18.03 22.49
N SER A 108 -0.42 -16.79 22.82
CA SER A 108 -0.17 -16.32 24.19
C SER A 108 -1.37 -16.49 25.12
N ASN A 109 -1.07 -16.80 26.38
CA ASN A 109 -2.08 -16.78 27.45
C ASN A 109 -2.53 -15.36 27.75
N TYR A 110 -1.64 -14.37 27.66
CA TYR A 110 -1.97 -12.97 27.86
C TYR A 110 -2.58 -12.35 26.60
N LEU A 111 -3.66 -11.60 26.78
CA LEU A 111 -4.32 -10.84 25.73
C LEU A 111 -4.41 -9.37 26.11
N LEU A 112 -4.26 -8.49 25.13
CA LEU A 112 -4.57 -7.07 25.28
C LEU A 112 -6.08 -6.87 25.07
N ILE A 113 -6.69 -6.07 25.93
CA ILE A 113 -8.08 -5.64 25.82
C ILE A 113 -8.08 -4.23 25.21
N LEU A 114 -8.60 -4.14 23.99
CA LEU A 114 -8.58 -2.95 23.15
C LEU A 114 -10.00 -2.48 22.80
N GLU A 115 -10.12 -1.21 22.44
CA GLU A 115 -11.33 -0.65 21.81
C GLU A 115 -11.73 -1.46 20.57
N PHE A 116 -13.03 -1.72 20.44
CA PHE A 116 -13.57 -2.38 19.25
C PHE A 116 -13.98 -1.33 18.23
N ALA A 117 -13.43 -1.42 17.02
CA ALA A 117 -13.79 -0.57 15.90
C ALA A 117 -14.88 -1.25 15.05
N ASP A 118 -16.05 -0.62 14.97
CA ASP A 118 -17.27 -1.21 14.40
C ASP A 118 -17.32 -1.29 12.87
N SER A 119 -16.39 -0.61 12.17
CA SER A 119 -16.40 -0.50 10.71
C SER A 119 -15.17 -1.14 10.04
N GLY A 120 -14.41 -1.94 10.80
CA GLY A 120 -13.27 -2.71 10.28
C GLY A 120 -12.03 -1.86 9.96
N THR A 121 -11.19 -2.36 9.07
CA THR A 121 -9.98 -1.65 8.61
C THR A 121 -10.31 -0.56 7.60
N LEU A 122 -9.46 0.46 7.50
CA LEU A 122 -9.58 1.52 6.50
C LEU A 122 -9.61 0.95 5.09
N GLY A 123 -8.78 -0.06 4.79
CA GLY A 123 -8.70 -0.66 3.46
C GLY A 123 -10.02 -1.30 3.03
N ASN A 124 -10.64 -2.08 3.92
CA ASN A 124 -11.97 -2.67 3.67
C ASN A 124 -13.07 -1.60 3.65
N TYR A 125 -12.98 -0.61 4.55
CA TYR A 125 -13.95 0.48 4.59
C TYR A 125 -13.97 1.29 3.29
N LEU A 126 -12.79 1.63 2.76
CA LEU A 126 -12.65 2.30 1.47
C LEU A 126 -13.27 1.43 0.38
N LYS A 127 -12.86 0.16 0.25
CA LYS A 127 -13.42 -0.77 -0.73
C LYS A 127 -14.94 -0.81 -0.75
N ASP A 128 -15.58 -0.87 0.43
CA ASP A 128 -17.03 -1.05 0.53
C ASP A 128 -17.83 0.26 0.46
N ASN A 129 -17.21 1.41 0.74
CA ASN A 129 -17.92 2.69 0.91
C ASN A 129 -17.40 3.84 0.03
N PHE A 130 -16.39 3.61 -0.81
CA PHE A 130 -15.69 4.68 -1.53
C PHE A 130 -16.61 5.59 -2.35
N VAL A 131 -17.57 5.00 -3.08
CA VAL A 131 -18.55 5.73 -3.93
C VAL A 131 -19.37 6.75 -3.12
N LYS A 132 -19.61 6.48 -1.83
CA LYS A 132 -20.37 7.37 -0.94
C LYS A 132 -19.47 8.36 -0.19
N LEU A 133 -18.14 8.25 -0.32
CA LEU A 133 -17.18 8.99 0.46
C LEU A 133 -16.80 10.32 -0.23
N GLY A 134 -17.48 11.40 0.17
CA GLY A 134 -17.14 12.75 -0.29
C GLY A 134 -15.78 13.25 0.23
N TRP A 135 -15.22 14.27 -0.43
CA TRP A 135 -13.90 14.84 -0.10
C TRP A 135 -13.79 15.38 1.32
N ASN A 136 -14.89 15.88 1.91
CA ASN A 136 -14.91 16.28 3.32
C ASN A 136 -14.51 15.12 4.24
N MET A 137 -15.07 13.91 4.03
CA MET A 137 -14.75 12.75 4.87
C MET A 137 -13.34 12.23 4.59
N LYS A 138 -12.93 12.17 3.32
CA LYS A 138 -11.56 11.78 2.93
C LYS A 138 -10.51 12.69 3.58
N LEU A 139 -10.74 13.99 3.55
CA LEU A 139 -9.85 14.97 4.20
C LEU A 139 -9.85 14.81 5.73
N GLN A 140 -10.99 14.53 6.36
CA GLN A 140 -11.04 14.24 7.79
C GLN A 140 -10.24 13.00 8.17
N PHE A 141 -10.33 11.90 7.41
CA PHE A 141 -9.50 10.72 7.65
C PHE A 141 -8.01 11.03 7.53
N ALA A 142 -7.62 11.76 6.48
CA ALA A 142 -6.24 12.20 6.29
C ALA A 142 -5.72 13.05 7.46
N ILE A 143 -6.50 14.05 7.90
CA ILE A 143 -6.14 14.91 9.04
C ILE A 143 -5.97 14.07 10.30
N GLN A 144 -6.91 13.16 10.59
CA GLN A 144 -6.87 12.34 11.81
C GLN A 144 -5.70 11.35 11.81
N ILE A 145 -5.34 10.78 10.66
CA ILE A 145 -4.15 9.93 10.51
C ILE A 145 -2.89 10.77 10.78
N ALA A 146 -2.77 11.93 10.15
CA ALA A 146 -1.61 12.81 10.35
C ALA A 146 -1.50 13.29 11.81
N ASP A 147 -2.62 13.59 12.48
CA ASP A 147 -2.66 13.98 13.89
C ASP A 147 -2.18 12.85 14.80
N ALA A 148 -2.72 11.63 14.61
CA ALA A 148 -2.33 10.44 15.36
C ALA A 148 -0.84 10.12 15.17
N VAL A 149 -0.33 10.17 13.93
CA VAL A 149 1.09 9.89 13.66
C VAL A 149 1.99 11.02 14.20
N SER A 150 1.54 12.28 14.13
CA SER A 150 2.25 13.40 14.75
C SER A 150 2.34 13.24 16.26
N CYS A 151 1.26 12.81 16.91
CA CYS A 151 1.22 12.51 18.34
C CYS A 151 2.27 11.44 18.71
N ILE A 152 2.30 10.28 18.05
CA ILE A 152 3.29 9.25 18.39
C ILE A 152 4.73 9.72 18.14
N HIS A 153 4.96 10.54 17.11
CA HIS A 153 6.26 11.14 16.81
C HIS A 153 6.73 12.11 17.89
N GLN A 154 5.83 12.87 18.53
CA GLN A 154 6.16 13.75 19.67
C GLN A 154 6.66 12.98 20.90
N TYR A 155 6.26 11.72 21.04
CA TYR A 155 6.75 10.81 22.10
C TYR A 155 7.93 9.94 21.66
N ASP A 156 8.56 10.29 20.52
CA ASP A 156 9.67 9.55 19.90
C ASP A 156 9.35 8.08 19.61
N ILE A 157 8.09 7.80 19.27
CA ILE A 157 7.63 6.49 18.80
C ILE A 157 7.58 6.54 17.27
N ILE A 158 8.09 5.49 16.64
CA ILE A 158 7.96 5.23 15.19
C ILE A 158 7.09 3.99 15.05
N HIS A 159 6.09 4.04 14.18
CA HIS A 159 5.14 2.94 14.00
C HIS A 159 5.77 1.76 13.26
N CYS A 160 6.55 2.05 12.20
CA CYS A 160 7.28 1.10 11.35
C CYS A 160 6.43 0.17 10.46
N ASP A 161 5.11 0.23 10.55
CA ASP A 161 4.20 -0.65 9.79
C ASP A 161 2.84 0.03 9.53
N LEU A 162 2.88 1.28 9.05
CA LEU A 162 1.65 2.01 8.72
C LEU A 162 1.13 1.54 7.36
N HIS A 163 -0.10 1.04 7.35
CA HIS A 163 -0.86 0.70 6.15
C HIS A 163 -2.35 0.66 6.51
N SER A 164 -3.24 0.57 5.52
CA SER A 164 -4.68 0.71 5.76
C SER A 164 -5.29 -0.40 6.61
N ASP A 165 -4.68 -1.58 6.66
CA ASP A 165 -5.11 -2.64 7.59
C ASP A 165 -4.78 -2.35 9.08
N ASN A 166 -3.83 -1.45 9.37
CA ASN A 166 -3.48 -1.03 10.74
C ASN A 166 -4.18 0.27 11.17
N ILE A 167 -5.09 0.78 10.33
CA ILE A 167 -5.98 1.89 10.66
C ILE A 167 -7.39 1.35 10.69
N LEU A 168 -8.08 1.49 11.81
CA LEU A 168 -9.46 1.03 11.96
C LEU A 168 -10.44 2.19 11.86
N ILE A 169 -11.66 1.91 11.41
CA ILE A 169 -12.75 2.88 11.37
C ILE A 169 -13.75 2.56 12.49
N HIS A 170 -14.01 3.57 13.32
CA HIS A 170 -15.02 3.51 14.36
C HIS A 170 -15.88 4.77 14.33
N GLN A 171 -17.19 4.62 14.12
CA GLN A 171 -18.13 5.75 14.10
C GLN A 171 -17.68 6.90 13.18
N ASN A 172 -17.23 6.57 11.96
CA ASN A 172 -16.67 7.52 10.99
C ASN A 172 -15.44 8.30 11.47
N THR A 173 -14.67 7.74 12.40
CA THR A 173 -13.37 8.27 12.83
C THR A 173 -12.30 7.18 12.69
N ILE A 174 -11.06 7.58 12.47
CA ILE A 174 -9.94 6.64 12.40
C ILE A 174 -9.41 6.30 13.79
N LYS A 175 -8.91 5.08 13.95
CA LYS A 175 -8.16 4.58 15.11
C LYS A 175 -6.88 3.92 14.62
N LEU A 176 -5.74 4.55 14.88
CA LEU A 176 -4.44 3.96 14.65
C LEU A 176 -4.24 2.77 15.61
N ALA A 177 -3.95 1.61 15.05
CA ALA A 177 -3.85 0.34 15.76
C ALA A 177 -2.58 -0.43 15.37
N ASP A 178 -2.37 -1.55 16.06
CA ASP A 178 -1.23 -2.47 15.90
C ASP A 178 0.16 -1.84 16.09
N PHE A 179 0.56 -1.71 17.36
CA PHE A 179 1.88 -1.20 17.72
C PHE A 179 2.93 -2.32 17.84
N GLY A 180 2.67 -3.51 17.28
CA GLY A 180 3.53 -4.69 17.44
C GLY A 180 4.96 -4.49 16.90
N LEU A 181 5.10 -3.80 15.76
CA LEU A 181 6.41 -3.47 15.16
C LEU A 181 6.96 -2.10 15.59
N SER A 182 6.15 -1.33 16.32
CA SER A 182 6.48 0.01 16.78
C SER A 182 7.59 0.00 17.81
N ARG A 183 8.38 1.08 17.83
CA ARG A 183 9.56 1.20 18.69
C ARG A 183 9.88 2.63 19.00
N ARG A 184 10.62 2.85 20.09
CA ARG A 184 11.16 4.17 20.43
C ARG A 184 12.41 4.46 19.61
N LEU A 185 12.61 5.73 19.23
CA LEU A 185 13.75 6.17 18.41
C LEU A 185 15.11 5.74 19.01
N ALA A 186 15.25 5.83 20.34
CA ALA A 186 16.45 5.44 21.08
C ALA A 186 16.74 3.92 21.02
N GLU A 187 15.73 3.10 20.70
CA GLU A 187 15.78 1.63 20.69
C GLU A 187 15.85 1.07 19.26
N VAL A 188 15.80 1.93 18.23
CA VAL A 188 15.88 1.50 16.84
C VAL A 188 17.26 0.94 16.54
N SER A 189 17.35 -0.37 16.36
CA SER A 189 18.50 -1.05 15.77
C SER A 189 18.37 -1.13 14.25
N THR A 190 19.51 -1.35 13.61
CA THR A 190 19.62 -1.76 12.21
C THR A 190 18.75 -2.99 11.92
N GLN A 191 17.96 -2.96 10.84
CA GLN A 191 17.13 -4.09 10.41
C GLN A 191 17.73 -4.77 9.18
N LYS A 192 17.71 -6.10 9.22
CA LYS A 192 18.08 -6.97 8.09
C LYS A 192 16.84 -7.55 7.40
N ASP A 193 15.79 -7.83 8.17
CA ASP A 193 14.54 -8.40 7.68
C ASP A 193 13.55 -7.28 7.31
N ILE A 194 12.94 -7.41 6.13
CA ILE A 194 11.91 -6.50 5.64
C ILE A 194 10.55 -7.00 6.11
N PHE A 195 9.98 -6.33 7.10
CA PHE A 195 8.60 -6.53 7.56
C PHE A 195 7.67 -5.46 6.97
N GLY A 196 6.39 -5.80 6.85
CA GLY A 196 5.32 -4.89 6.40
C GLY A 196 4.87 -5.08 4.94
N ILE A 197 3.91 -4.24 4.53
CA ILE A 197 3.29 -4.26 3.20
C ILE A 197 4.10 -3.37 2.25
N VAL A 198 4.71 -3.98 1.23
CA VAL A 198 5.75 -3.36 0.35
C VAL A 198 5.44 -1.95 -0.14
N PRO A 199 4.25 -1.65 -0.70
CA PRO A 199 3.87 -0.28 -1.08
C PRO A 199 4.13 0.81 -0.04
N TYR A 200 3.96 0.49 1.24
CA TYR A 200 4.04 1.43 2.36
C TYR A 200 5.43 1.50 3.00
N ILE A 201 6.36 0.62 2.60
CA ILE A 201 7.70 0.58 3.17
C ILE A 201 8.56 1.66 2.53
N ASP A 202 9.28 2.41 3.37
CA ASP A 202 10.26 3.40 2.94
C ASP A 202 11.23 2.82 1.89
N PRO A 203 11.38 3.44 0.70
CA PRO A 203 12.26 2.98 -0.37
C PRO A 203 13.72 2.77 0.08
N GLN A 204 14.18 3.53 1.07
CA GLN A 204 15.54 3.40 1.63
C GLN A 204 15.78 2.04 2.30
N HIS A 205 14.72 1.30 2.67
CA HIS A 205 14.85 -0.06 3.20
C HIS A 205 15.31 -1.06 2.13
N PHE A 206 15.08 -0.77 0.85
CA PHE A 206 15.44 -1.65 -0.26
C PHE A 206 16.81 -1.35 -0.87
N GLN A 207 17.46 -0.25 -0.48
CA GLN A 207 18.73 0.17 -1.06
C GLN A 207 19.90 -0.53 -0.36
N GLU A 208 20.75 -1.21 -1.15
CA GLU A 208 22.07 -1.64 -0.68
C GLU A 208 22.97 -0.42 -0.52
N GLN A 209 23.21 0.00 0.72
CA GLN A 209 24.20 1.03 1.01
C GLN A 209 25.55 0.34 1.23
N THR A 210 26.38 0.30 0.18
CA THR A 210 27.76 -0.17 0.27
C THR A 210 28.65 1.00 0.70
N ASN A 211 29.23 0.91 1.89
CA ASN A 211 30.39 1.72 2.24
C ASN A 211 31.66 1.00 1.75
N ASN A 212 32.69 1.77 1.39
CA ASN A 212 34.00 1.29 0.92
C ASN A 212 34.74 0.35 1.90
N ASP A 213 34.22 0.14 3.10
CA ASP A 213 34.80 -0.66 4.18
C ASP A 213 33.96 -1.91 4.49
N ASN A 214 33.57 -2.74 3.51
CA ASN A 214 33.04 -4.11 3.68
C ASN A 214 31.94 -4.38 4.76
N TYR A 215 31.29 -3.34 5.29
CA TYR A 215 30.16 -3.44 6.20
C TYR A 215 28.93 -2.88 5.50
N SER A 216 28.00 -3.77 5.10
CA SER A 216 26.69 -3.38 4.54
C SER A 216 25.98 -2.44 5.52
N TYR A 217 25.69 -1.20 5.12
CA TYR A 217 24.85 -0.34 5.93
C TYR A 217 23.46 -0.98 6.01
N HIS A 218 22.96 -1.14 7.23
CA HIS A 218 21.64 -1.67 7.47
C HIS A 218 20.66 -0.51 7.63
N TYR A 219 19.49 -0.63 6.98
CA TYR A 219 18.44 0.37 7.08
C TYR A 219 18.00 0.57 8.54
N ARG A 220 17.78 1.84 8.91
CA ARG A 220 17.31 2.25 10.23
C ARG A 220 16.02 3.07 10.06
N PRO A 221 14.85 2.48 10.35
CA PRO A 221 13.58 3.21 10.30
C PRO A 221 13.63 4.47 11.16
N ASN A 222 13.01 5.54 10.68
CA ASN A 222 12.90 6.80 11.42
C ASN A 222 11.53 7.43 11.19
N LYS A 223 11.29 8.62 11.76
CA LYS A 223 10.00 9.32 11.62
C LYS A 223 9.61 9.58 10.16
N LYS A 224 10.58 9.81 9.27
CA LYS A 224 10.35 10.02 7.82
C LYS A 224 9.92 8.74 7.10
N SER A 225 10.19 7.57 7.68
CA SER A 225 9.70 6.29 7.17
C SER A 225 8.19 6.19 7.36
N ASP A 226 7.68 6.57 8.53
CA ASP A 226 6.23 6.67 8.76
C ASP A 226 5.59 7.76 7.87
N VAL A 227 6.29 8.88 7.62
CA VAL A 227 5.82 9.93 6.69
C VAL A 227 5.60 9.37 5.28
N TYR A 228 6.52 8.53 4.80
CA TYR A 228 6.37 7.86 3.51
C TYR A 228 5.10 7.00 3.47
N SER A 229 4.91 6.16 4.50
CA SER A 229 3.73 5.30 4.60
C SER A 229 2.43 6.11 4.66
N VAL A 230 2.42 7.25 5.36
CA VAL A 230 1.28 8.19 5.36
C VAL A 230 1.04 8.76 3.98
N GLY A 231 2.07 9.12 3.20
CA GLY A 231 1.90 9.55 1.81
C GLY A 231 1.16 8.52 0.96
N VAL A 232 1.50 7.24 1.11
CA VAL A 232 0.82 6.14 0.41
C VAL A 232 -0.63 5.97 0.90
N LEU A 233 -0.88 6.08 2.20
CA LEU A 233 -2.24 6.06 2.77
C LEU A 233 -3.11 7.22 2.27
N LEU A 234 -2.55 8.42 2.13
CA LEU A 234 -3.26 9.57 1.56
C LEU A 234 -3.62 9.31 0.10
N TRP A 235 -2.71 8.72 -0.68
CA TRP A 235 -3.02 8.29 -2.03
C TRP A 235 -4.16 7.25 -2.05
N GLU A 236 -4.12 6.24 -1.19
CA GLU A 236 -5.17 5.20 -1.10
C GLU A 236 -6.53 5.79 -0.69
N ILE A 237 -6.57 6.76 0.23
CA ILE A 237 -7.80 7.48 0.57
C ILE A 237 -8.34 8.29 -0.63
N SER A 238 -7.45 8.84 -1.45
CA SER A 238 -7.84 9.58 -2.65
C SER A 238 -8.39 8.67 -3.75
N SER A 239 -7.82 7.47 -3.92
CA SER A 239 -8.11 6.52 -5.00
C SER A 239 -9.20 5.51 -4.66
N GLY A 240 -9.30 5.09 -3.40
CA GLY A 240 -10.12 3.96 -2.97
C GLY A 240 -9.52 2.60 -3.33
N GLU A 241 -8.36 2.60 -3.98
CA GLU A 241 -7.70 1.41 -4.52
C GLU A 241 -6.49 1.04 -3.69
N LYS A 242 -6.23 -0.27 -3.58
CA LYS A 242 -4.99 -0.75 -2.95
C LYS A 242 -3.78 -0.29 -3.76
N PRO A 243 -2.73 0.24 -3.11
CA PRO A 243 -1.54 0.69 -3.80
C PRO A 243 -0.83 -0.48 -4.45
N PHE A 244 -0.46 -0.28 -5.71
CA PHE A 244 0.12 -1.22 -6.64
C PHE A 244 -0.70 -2.50 -6.78
N LYS A 245 -2.03 -2.39 -6.92
CA LYS A 245 -2.97 -3.52 -7.11
C LYS A 245 -2.54 -4.52 -8.20
N SER A 246 -1.88 -4.04 -9.26
CA SER A 246 -1.33 -4.91 -10.32
C SER A 246 -0.16 -5.82 -9.86
N TYR A 247 0.42 -5.54 -8.69
CA TYR A 247 1.52 -6.28 -8.06
C TYR A 247 1.05 -7.21 -6.92
N ASP A 248 -0.26 -7.45 -6.76
CA ASP A 248 -0.82 -8.27 -5.67
C ASP A 248 -0.31 -9.74 -5.67
N LYS A 249 0.20 -10.20 -6.82
CA LYS A 249 0.79 -11.54 -6.93
C LYS A 249 2.14 -11.60 -6.22
N PHE A 250 2.31 -12.57 -5.31
CA PHE A 250 3.50 -12.73 -4.47
C PHE A 250 4.84 -12.70 -5.23
N TYR A 251 4.91 -13.29 -6.43
CA TYR A 251 6.15 -13.30 -7.22
C TYR A 251 6.54 -11.92 -7.80
N LEU A 252 5.61 -10.95 -7.83
CA LEU A 252 5.88 -9.58 -8.24
C LEU A 252 6.41 -8.71 -7.08
N ARG A 253 6.42 -9.24 -5.85
CA ARG A 253 6.86 -8.50 -4.65
C ARG A 253 8.28 -7.94 -4.80
N LEU A 254 9.23 -8.74 -5.28
CA LEU A 254 10.61 -8.31 -5.50
C LEU A 254 10.73 -7.27 -6.62
N LYS A 255 9.94 -7.43 -7.70
CA LYS A 255 9.87 -6.43 -8.79
C LYS A 255 9.38 -5.09 -8.24
N LEU A 256 8.32 -5.11 -7.44
CA LEU A 256 7.78 -3.89 -6.82
C LEU A 256 8.79 -3.21 -5.89
N MET A 257 9.50 -3.98 -5.05
CA MET A 257 10.54 -3.44 -4.16
C MET A 257 11.62 -2.68 -4.96
N LEU A 258 12.11 -3.26 -6.06
CA LEU A 258 13.10 -2.64 -6.94
C LEU A 258 12.57 -1.39 -7.65
N GLU A 259 11.33 -1.43 -8.12
CA GLU A 259 10.75 -0.28 -8.81
C GLU A 259 10.49 0.88 -7.84
N ILE A 260 9.98 0.60 -6.63
CA ILE A 260 9.78 1.61 -5.58
C ILE A 260 11.11 2.25 -5.16
N SER A 261 12.18 1.44 -5.03
CA SER A 261 13.52 1.94 -4.70
C SER A 261 14.10 2.86 -5.77
N ASN A 262 13.74 2.62 -7.04
CA ASN A 262 14.04 3.45 -8.20
C ASN A 262 13.06 4.62 -8.41
N GLY A 263 12.19 4.90 -7.43
CA GLY A 263 11.32 6.07 -7.45
C GLY A 263 9.95 5.84 -8.07
N LYS A 264 9.56 4.60 -8.40
CA LYS A 264 8.18 4.32 -8.83
C LYS A 264 7.19 4.71 -7.75
N ARG A 265 6.17 5.46 -8.13
CA ARG A 265 5.02 5.84 -7.31
C ARG A 265 3.75 5.54 -8.06
N GLU A 266 2.64 5.58 -7.35
CA GLU A 266 1.34 5.51 -7.97
C GLU A 266 1.03 6.77 -8.77
N SER A 267 0.19 6.60 -9.79
CA SER A 267 -0.27 7.71 -10.61
C SER A 267 -1.19 8.64 -9.82
N PRO A 268 -1.09 9.97 -9.97
CA PRO A 268 -2.03 10.91 -9.39
C PRO A 268 -3.48 10.62 -9.79
N ILE A 269 -4.38 10.66 -8.82
CA ILE A 269 -5.81 10.41 -9.07
C ILE A 269 -6.50 11.67 -9.61
N PRO A 270 -7.17 11.62 -10.77
CA PRO A 270 -7.93 12.74 -11.31
C PRO A 270 -8.96 13.27 -10.30
N ASN A 271 -9.22 14.59 -10.35
CA ASN A 271 -10.16 15.28 -9.44
C ASN A 271 -9.77 15.25 -7.95
N THR A 272 -8.53 14.87 -7.62
CA THR A 272 -7.97 15.09 -6.29
C THR A 272 -7.67 16.58 -6.08
N PRO A 273 -8.10 17.20 -4.97
CA PRO A 273 -7.73 18.56 -4.59
C PRO A 273 -6.21 18.76 -4.70
N ILE A 274 -5.80 19.81 -5.40
CA ILE A 274 -4.39 20.02 -5.77
C ILE A 274 -3.48 20.10 -4.54
N ASP A 275 -3.93 20.73 -3.46
CA ASP A 275 -3.18 20.83 -2.22
C ASP A 275 -3.00 19.45 -1.56
N TYR A 276 -4.04 18.61 -1.59
CA TYR A 276 -3.97 17.23 -1.09
C TYR A 276 -2.99 16.38 -1.90
N LEU A 277 -3.05 16.49 -3.23
CA LEU A 277 -2.13 15.84 -4.18
C LEU A 277 -0.67 16.23 -3.90
N ASN A 278 -0.41 17.53 -3.68
CA ASN A 278 0.92 18.02 -3.39
C ASN A 278 1.45 17.48 -2.06
N ILE A 279 0.61 17.44 -1.02
CA ILE A 279 1.01 16.93 0.30
C ILE A 279 1.43 15.46 0.23
N TYR A 280 0.63 14.57 -0.37
CA TYR A 280 1.05 13.17 -0.42
C TYR A 280 2.26 12.97 -1.33
N LYS A 281 2.43 13.82 -2.35
CA LYS A 281 3.64 13.83 -3.18
C LYS A 281 4.89 14.24 -2.41
N GLU A 282 4.79 15.21 -1.51
CA GLU A 282 5.88 15.58 -0.60
C GLU A 282 6.19 14.44 0.38
N CYS A 283 5.17 13.75 0.89
CA CYS A 283 5.34 12.66 1.85
C CYS A 283 6.12 11.46 1.29
N TRP A 284 5.89 11.07 0.03
CA TRP A 284 6.50 9.86 -0.53
C TRP A 284 7.78 10.10 -1.37
N GLN A 285 8.49 11.21 -1.15
CA GLN A 285 9.77 11.47 -1.83
C GLN A 285 10.79 10.37 -1.58
N ASN A 286 11.67 10.10 -2.55
CA ASN A 286 12.61 8.97 -2.45
C ASN A 286 13.65 9.18 -1.34
N ASN A 287 14.17 10.41 -1.24
CA ASN A 287 15.08 10.83 -0.19
C ASN A 287 14.27 11.23 1.06
N PRO A 288 14.52 10.64 2.24
CA PRO A 288 13.81 10.99 3.48
C PRO A 288 13.94 12.44 3.90
N ASP A 289 15.05 13.11 3.57
CA ASP A 289 15.29 14.51 3.95
C ASP A 289 14.41 15.49 3.19
N ASP A 290 13.92 15.08 2.00
CA ASP A 290 13.02 15.88 1.18
C ASP A 290 11.54 15.74 1.63
N ARG A 291 11.25 14.81 2.54
CA ARG A 291 9.89 14.62 3.09
C ARG A 291 9.63 15.63 4.21
N PRO A 292 8.39 16.11 4.39
CA PRO A 292 8.02 16.96 5.53
C PRO A 292 8.10 16.17 6.86
N ASP A 293 8.04 16.86 8.00
CA ASP A 293 7.69 16.18 9.26
C ASP A 293 6.16 16.05 9.39
N MET A 294 5.70 15.17 10.27
CA MET A 294 4.27 14.90 10.39
C MET A 294 3.46 16.09 10.93
N GLN A 295 4.09 17.01 11.68
CA GLN A 295 3.43 18.22 12.15
C GLN A 295 3.14 19.19 10.99
N LYS A 296 4.06 19.33 10.04
CA LYS A 296 3.83 20.05 8.79
C LYS A 296 2.72 19.40 7.98
N VAL A 297 2.76 18.08 7.76
CA VAL A 297 1.70 17.34 7.02
C VAL A 297 0.32 17.59 7.62
N PHE A 298 0.19 17.47 8.94
CA PHE A 298 -1.06 17.76 9.65
C PHE A 298 -1.56 19.20 9.45
N SER A 299 -0.64 20.17 9.55
CA SER A 299 -0.97 21.60 9.41
C SER A 299 -1.41 21.92 7.98
N ASP A 300 -0.71 21.37 6.99
CA ASP A 300 -1.01 21.57 5.58
C ASP A 300 -2.37 20.95 5.22
N LEU A 301 -2.66 19.72 5.69
CA LEU A 301 -3.96 19.07 5.48
C LEU A 301 -5.10 19.88 6.11
N LYS A 302 -4.92 20.44 7.31
CA LYS A 302 -5.92 21.32 7.94
C LYS A 302 -6.16 22.62 7.19
N SER A 303 -5.18 23.10 6.43
CA SER A 303 -5.29 24.34 5.67
C SER A 303 -6.06 24.18 4.36
N ILE A 304 -6.31 22.96 3.90
CA ILE A 304 -7.02 22.69 2.64
C ILE A 304 -8.44 23.24 2.72
N ASN A 305 -8.75 24.17 1.81
CA ASN A 305 -10.09 24.67 1.59
C ASN A 305 -10.72 23.96 0.38
N LEU A 306 -11.67 23.06 0.64
CA LEU A 306 -12.34 22.31 -0.42
C LEU A 306 -13.26 23.20 -1.29
N ASN A 307 -13.76 24.32 -0.77
CA ASN A 307 -14.68 25.21 -1.48
C ASN A 307 -14.02 25.99 -2.62
N THR A 308 -12.69 26.17 -2.60
CA THR A 308 -11.93 26.88 -3.64
C THR A 308 -11.51 25.98 -4.81
N ASN A 309 -11.57 24.65 -4.63
CA ASN A 309 -11.13 23.69 -5.64
C ASN A 309 -12.23 23.34 -6.67
N GLU A 310 -13.50 23.66 -6.37
CA GLU A 310 -14.60 23.57 -7.35
C GLU A 310 -14.59 24.72 -8.38
N ILE A 311 -13.96 25.87 -8.05
CA ILE A 311 -13.96 27.06 -8.92
C ILE A 311 -12.77 27.08 -9.90
N LYS A 312 -11.62 26.45 -9.57
CA LYS A 312 -10.47 26.40 -10.48
C LYS A 312 -10.52 25.30 -11.54
N ALA A 313 -11.42 24.32 -11.41
CA ALA A 313 -11.60 23.28 -12.42
C ALA A 313 -12.45 23.76 -13.63
N PHE A 314 -13.14 24.90 -13.52
CA PHE A 314 -14.04 25.41 -14.55
C PHE A 314 -13.45 26.55 -15.40
N GLU A 315 -12.36 27.20 -14.98
CA GLU A 315 -11.77 28.35 -15.69
C GLU A 315 -10.55 28.01 -16.58
N SER A 316 -10.09 26.75 -16.64
CA SER A 316 -9.02 26.34 -17.56
C SER A 316 -9.53 25.72 -18.88
N HIS A 317 -10.85 25.68 -19.10
CA HIS A 317 -11.44 25.02 -20.28
C HIS A 317 -11.81 25.93 -21.45
N GLU A 318 -11.54 27.24 -21.38
CA GLU A 318 -11.94 28.16 -22.45
C GLU A 318 -10.88 29.19 -22.86
N VAL A 319 -9.58 28.83 -22.90
CA VAL A 319 -8.59 29.53 -23.75
C VAL A 319 -7.47 28.57 -24.17
N ALA A 320 -7.77 27.58 -25.00
CA ALA A 320 -6.75 26.86 -25.78
C ALA A 320 -7.39 26.13 -26.98
N SER A 321 -8.29 26.78 -27.70
CA SER A 321 -8.45 26.46 -29.12
C SER A 321 -7.20 26.95 -29.85
N GLU A 322 -6.61 26.07 -30.66
CA GLU A 322 -5.41 26.30 -31.49
C GLU A 322 -4.05 26.13 -30.78
N LYS A 323 -3.66 24.87 -30.55
CA LYS A 323 -2.34 24.35 -30.95
C LYS A 323 -2.26 22.82 -30.78
N SER A 324 -2.52 22.14 -31.89
CA SER A 324 -1.77 20.98 -32.39
C SER A 324 -1.51 19.79 -31.43
N GLY A 325 -2.45 18.85 -31.41
CA GLY A 325 -2.16 17.43 -31.68
C GLY A 325 -1.45 16.56 -30.63
N ILE A 326 -1.06 17.07 -29.46
CA ILE A 326 -0.26 16.29 -28.49
C ILE A 326 -0.98 16.04 -27.14
N ILE A 327 -2.11 16.69 -26.84
CA ILE A 327 -2.70 16.69 -25.47
C ILE A 327 -3.90 15.73 -25.28
N ALA A 328 -4.13 14.75 -26.16
CA ALA A 328 -5.41 14.01 -26.14
C ALA A 328 -5.36 12.52 -25.70
N ILE A 329 -4.31 12.00 -25.05
CA ILE A 329 -4.26 10.56 -24.69
C ILE A 329 -4.18 10.26 -23.18
N ASP A 330 -3.42 11.02 -22.39
CA ASP A 330 -3.41 10.83 -20.92
C ASP A 330 -4.80 11.04 -20.29
N THR A 331 -5.68 11.76 -21.00
CA THR A 331 -7.08 11.99 -20.61
C THR A 331 -8.03 10.85 -20.98
N LEU A 332 -7.67 9.98 -21.94
CA LEU A 332 -8.53 8.88 -22.42
C LEU A 332 -8.32 7.58 -21.62
N GLU A 333 -7.09 7.26 -21.20
CA GLU A 333 -6.83 6.09 -20.34
C GLU A 333 -7.54 6.21 -18.97
N ASN A 334 -7.68 7.43 -18.46
CA ASN A 334 -8.39 7.73 -17.22
C ASN A 334 -9.93 7.74 -17.36
N TYR A 335 -10.47 7.79 -18.58
CA TYR A 335 -11.92 7.91 -18.81
C TYR A 335 -12.65 6.54 -18.85
N PHE A 336 -11.92 5.44 -19.02
CA PHE A 336 -12.51 4.10 -19.23
C PHE A 336 -11.99 3.03 -18.27
N GLN A 337 -11.14 3.38 -17.30
CA GLN A 337 -10.70 2.48 -16.22
C GLN A 337 -11.62 2.47 -14.98
N ASP A 338 -12.79 3.13 -15.05
CA ASP A 338 -13.82 2.95 -14.03
C ASP A 338 -14.48 1.57 -14.25
N GLU A 339 -14.44 0.69 -13.23
CA GLU A 339 -14.93 -0.70 -13.27
C GLU A 339 -16.47 -0.81 -13.45
N THR A 340 -17.13 0.24 -13.95
CA THR A 340 -18.55 0.27 -14.32
C THR A 340 -18.80 0.40 -15.83
N GLY A 341 -17.75 0.36 -16.67
CA GLY A 341 -17.82 0.47 -18.12
C GLY A 341 -18.96 -0.36 -18.73
N THR A 342 -20.08 0.29 -19.01
CA THR A 342 -21.14 -0.32 -19.79
C THR A 342 -20.61 -0.51 -21.22
N GLU A 343 -21.03 -1.56 -21.93
CA GLU A 343 -20.64 -1.84 -23.34
C GLU A 343 -20.62 -0.57 -24.23
N LYS A 344 -21.54 0.37 -23.93
CA LYS A 344 -21.71 1.65 -24.60
C LYS A 344 -20.51 2.60 -24.47
N ASP A 345 -19.71 2.51 -23.42
CA ASP A 345 -18.54 3.38 -23.22
C ASP A 345 -17.26 2.76 -23.79
N GLU A 346 -17.13 1.43 -23.76
CA GLU A 346 -16.03 0.73 -24.45
C GLU A 346 -16.09 0.91 -25.98
N THR A 347 -17.28 0.85 -26.58
CA THR A 347 -17.45 1.10 -28.03
C THR A 347 -17.05 2.53 -28.41
N LYS A 348 -17.31 3.53 -27.55
CA LYS A 348 -16.87 4.91 -27.81
C LYS A 348 -15.35 5.03 -27.71
N ALA A 349 -14.74 4.39 -26.71
CA ALA A 349 -13.29 4.36 -26.56
C ALA A 349 -12.62 3.75 -27.80
N PHE A 350 -13.15 2.63 -28.28
CA PHE A 350 -12.70 1.98 -29.51
C PHE A 350 -12.75 2.93 -30.71
N GLU A 351 -13.88 3.61 -30.96
CA GLU A 351 -14.00 4.53 -32.09
C GLU A 351 -13.05 5.75 -31.96
N LEU A 352 -12.80 6.24 -30.74
CA LEU A 352 -11.83 7.33 -30.51
C LEU A 352 -10.38 6.89 -30.78
N TYR A 353 -9.98 5.71 -30.30
CA TYR A 353 -8.64 5.18 -30.60
C TYR A 353 -8.48 4.89 -32.10
N LYS A 354 -9.53 4.42 -32.75
CA LYS A 354 -9.54 4.21 -34.21
C LYS A 354 -9.37 5.53 -34.97
N GLU A 355 -10.12 6.57 -34.63
CA GLU A 355 -9.97 7.90 -35.27
C GLU A 355 -8.57 8.49 -35.03
N ALA A 356 -8.04 8.35 -33.80
CA ALA A 356 -6.70 8.84 -33.48
C ALA A 356 -5.59 8.04 -34.19
N ALA A 357 -5.75 6.72 -34.34
CA ALA A 357 -4.85 5.87 -35.11
C ALA A 357 -4.86 6.22 -36.60
N GLU A 358 -6.03 6.48 -37.19
CA GLU A 358 -6.17 6.96 -38.58
C GLU A 358 -5.47 8.30 -38.82
N LYS A 359 -5.40 9.16 -37.78
CA LYS A 359 -4.64 10.42 -37.79
C LYS A 359 -3.14 10.24 -37.53
N GLY A 360 -2.66 9.00 -37.43
CA GLY A 360 -1.25 8.66 -37.29
C GLY A 360 -0.72 8.72 -35.85
N ASN A 361 -1.59 8.76 -34.83
CA ASN A 361 -1.13 8.76 -33.45
C ASN A 361 -0.56 7.38 -33.06
N ILE A 362 0.72 7.37 -32.69
CA ILE A 362 1.50 6.16 -32.41
C ILE A 362 0.94 5.36 -31.22
N ASN A 363 0.58 6.03 -30.13
CA ASN A 363 0.02 5.36 -28.94
C ASN A 363 -1.40 4.84 -29.22
N ALA A 364 -2.21 5.57 -30.00
CA ALA A 364 -3.54 5.12 -30.38
C ALA A 364 -3.50 3.86 -31.26
N ILE A 365 -2.50 3.72 -32.14
CA ILE A 365 -2.30 2.50 -32.93
C ILE A 365 -2.04 1.30 -32.01
N TYR A 366 -1.18 1.46 -31.01
CA TYR A 366 -0.92 0.41 -30.01
C TYR A 366 -2.19 0.06 -29.20
N GLN A 367 -2.90 1.06 -28.67
CA GLN A 367 -4.12 0.84 -27.89
C GLN A 367 -5.23 0.20 -28.72
N LEU A 368 -5.38 0.60 -29.99
CA LEU A 368 -6.31 -0.06 -30.91
C LEU A 368 -5.97 -1.55 -31.09
N GLY A 369 -4.67 -1.89 -31.12
CA GLY A 369 -4.20 -3.28 -31.10
C GLY A 369 -4.67 -4.05 -29.85
N GLN A 370 -4.56 -3.44 -28.67
CA GLN A 370 -5.04 -4.02 -27.41
C GLN A 370 -6.56 -4.24 -27.42
N HIS A 371 -7.32 -3.28 -27.94
CA HIS A 371 -8.78 -3.40 -28.07
C HIS A 371 -9.18 -4.59 -28.95
N TYR A 372 -8.52 -4.79 -30.11
CA TYR A 372 -8.77 -5.96 -30.95
C TYR A 372 -8.28 -7.27 -30.32
N PHE A 373 -7.19 -7.24 -29.56
CA PHE A 373 -6.65 -8.44 -28.90
C PHE A 373 -7.58 -8.97 -27.80
N TYR A 374 -8.15 -8.07 -27.00
CA TYR A 374 -9.03 -8.42 -25.88
C TYR A 374 -10.52 -8.39 -26.24
N GLY A 375 -10.90 -7.80 -27.38
CA GLY A 375 -12.31 -7.60 -27.77
C GLY A 375 -13.00 -6.51 -26.94
N ILE A 376 -12.30 -5.41 -26.64
CA ILE A 376 -12.82 -4.30 -25.84
C ILE A 376 -13.52 -3.30 -26.76
N GLY A 377 -14.84 -3.11 -26.61
CA GLY A 377 -15.63 -2.20 -27.44
C GLY A 377 -15.77 -2.62 -28.92
N THR A 378 -15.21 -3.76 -29.32
CA THR A 378 -15.26 -4.38 -30.65
C THR A 378 -15.15 -5.90 -30.52
N GLU A 379 -15.48 -6.66 -31.57
CA GLU A 379 -15.16 -8.09 -31.60
C GLU A 379 -13.64 -8.32 -31.58
N LYS A 380 -13.22 -9.37 -30.86
CA LYS A 380 -11.83 -9.82 -30.79
C LYS A 380 -11.35 -10.23 -32.20
N ASP A 381 -10.22 -9.67 -32.63
CA ASP A 381 -9.61 -9.91 -33.94
C ASP A 381 -8.08 -9.96 -33.79
N GLU A 382 -7.55 -11.17 -33.63
CA GLU A 382 -6.13 -11.40 -33.39
C GLU A 382 -5.25 -10.99 -34.58
N THR A 383 -5.74 -11.14 -35.81
CA THR A 383 -5.02 -10.74 -37.03
C THR A 383 -4.87 -9.22 -37.10
N LYS A 384 -5.93 -8.46 -36.80
CA LYS A 384 -5.82 -6.99 -36.71
C LYS A 384 -4.94 -6.53 -35.56
N ALA A 385 -5.05 -7.19 -34.40
CA ALA A 385 -4.18 -6.89 -33.27
C ALA A 385 -2.70 -7.07 -33.65
N PHE A 386 -2.37 -8.18 -34.32
CA PHE A 386 -1.02 -8.45 -34.82
C PHE A 386 -0.50 -7.36 -35.77
N GLU A 387 -1.28 -6.98 -36.78
CA GLU A 387 -0.86 -5.93 -37.72
C GLU A 387 -0.68 -4.56 -37.05
N LEU A 388 -1.53 -4.21 -36.08
CA LEU A 388 -1.42 -2.96 -35.31
C LEU A 388 -0.22 -2.96 -34.35
N TYR A 389 0.06 -4.08 -33.68
CA TYR A 389 1.29 -4.20 -32.88
C TYR A 389 2.53 -4.11 -33.73
N LYS A 390 2.51 -4.73 -34.92
CA LYS A 390 3.62 -4.63 -35.88
C LYS A 390 3.84 -3.19 -36.33
N GLU A 391 2.78 -2.47 -36.71
CA GLU A 391 2.87 -1.06 -37.09
C GLU A 391 3.39 -0.19 -35.93
N ALA A 392 2.87 -0.38 -34.72
CA ALA A 392 3.32 0.36 -33.54
C ALA A 392 4.78 0.04 -33.17
N ALA A 393 5.20 -1.22 -33.32
CA ALA A 393 6.58 -1.66 -33.10
C ALA A 393 7.54 -1.02 -34.10
N GLU A 394 7.18 -0.97 -35.39
CA GLU A 394 7.95 -0.27 -36.44
C GLU A 394 8.08 1.23 -36.16
N LYS A 395 7.10 1.82 -35.47
CA LYS A 395 7.09 3.22 -35.00
C LYS A 395 7.78 3.42 -33.63
N GLY A 396 8.37 2.36 -33.06
CA GLY A 396 9.22 2.44 -31.87
C GLY A 396 8.50 2.30 -30.53
N VAL A 397 7.22 1.91 -30.50
CA VAL A 397 6.50 1.63 -29.24
C VAL A 397 7.07 0.36 -28.61
N ILE A 398 7.73 0.52 -27.47
CA ILE A 398 8.50 -0.55 -26.83
C ILE A 398 7.58 -1.71 -26.39
N GLU A 399 6.40 -1.39 -25.86
CA GLU A 399 5.37 -2.35 -25.45
C GLU A 399 4.83 -3.14 -26.65
N ALA A 400 4.69 -2.49 -27.80
CA ALA A 400 4.25 -3.15 -29.04
C ALA A 400 5.30 -4.13 -29.56
N ILE A 401 6.60 -3.83 -29.43
CA ILE A 401 7.68 -4.76 -29.79
C ILE A 401 7.58 -6.04 -28.95
N ASN A 402 7.37 -5.92 -27.63
CA ASN A 402 7.16 -7.07 -26.76
C ASN A 402 5.89 -7.86 -27.11
N ASN A 403 4.77 -7.18 -27.34
CA ASN A 403 3.50 -7.83 -27.70
C ASN A 403 3.56 -8.50 -29.07
N LEU A 404 4.30 -7.94 -30.04
CA LEU A 404 4.60 -8.59 -31.30
C LEU A 404 5.45 -9.86 -31.09
N GLY A 405 6.39 -9.82 -30.14
CA GLY A 405 7.13 -11.00 -29.67
C GLY A 405 6.21 -12.10 -29.14
N ASN A 406 5.24 -11.74 -28.29
CA ASN A 406 4.22 -12.66 -27.79
C ASN A 406 3.37 -13.25 -28.92
N CYS A 407 2.95 -12.42 -29.90
CA CYS A 407 2.21 -12.90 -31.06
C CYS A 407 2.98 -13.97 -31.84
N TYR A 408 4.27 -13.77 -32.09
CA TYR A 408 5.09 -14.80 -32.74
C TYR A 408 5.36 -16.01 -31.86
N PHE A 409 5.48 -15.85 -30.54
CA PHE A 409 5.74 -16.97 -29.63
C PHE A 409 4.54 -17.93 -29.53
N ASP A 410 3.33 -17.38 -29.44
CA ASP A 410 2.09 -18.13 -29.24
C ASP A 410 1.31 -18.38 -30.56
N GLY A 411 1.71 -17.76 -31.67
CA GLY A 411 1.01 -17.84 -32.95
C GLY A 411 -0.31 -17.06 -32.97
N ILE A 412 -0.35 -15.89 -32.32
CA ILE A 412 -1.55 -15.05 -32.20
C ILE A 412 -1.62 -14.10 -33.39
N GLY A 413 -2.63 -14.25 -34.24
CA GLY A 413 -2.80 -13.45 -35.46
C GLY A 413 -1.76 -13.70 -36.56
N THR A 414 -0.81 -14.61 -36.33
CA THR A 414 0.29 -14.96 -37.24
C THR A 414 0.76 -16.40 -36.99
N GLU A 415 1.60 -16.94 -37.87
CA GLU A 415 2.21 -18.25 -37.62
C GLU A 415 3.25 -18.17 -36.50
N LYS A 416 3.24 -19.19 -35.62
CA LYS A 416 4.21 -19.31 -34.54
C LYS A 416 5.65 -19.32 -35.09
N ASN A 417 6.48 -18.43 -34.57
CA ASN A 417 7.89 -18.28 -34.93
C ASN A 417 8.72 -17.88 -33.71
N GLU A 418 9.25 -18.88 -33.01
CA GLU A 418 10.01 -18.66 -31.76
C GLU A 418 11.31 -17.88 -31.96
N THR A 419 11.94 -17.99 -33.13
CA THR A 419 13.16 -17.22 -33.46
C THR A 419 12.86 -15.73 -33.57
N LYS A 420 11.81 -15.35 -34.30
CA LYS A 420 11.37 -13.95 -34.40
C LYS A 420 10.91 -13.41 -33.05
N ALA A 421 10.20 -14.22 -32.27
CA ALA A 421 9.80 -13.85 -30.91
C ALA A 421 11.02 -13.52 -30.04
N PHE A 422 12.05 -14.38 -30.07
CA PHE A 422 13.29 -14.16 -29.35
C PHE A 422 14.02 -12.88 -29.77
N GLU A 423 14.13 -12.61 -31.07
CA GLU A 423 14.74 -11.37 -31.59
C GLU A 423 13.99 -10.12 -31.11
N LEU A 424 12.66 -10.14 -31.14
CA LEU A 424 11.82 -9.03 -30.67
C LEU A 424 11.92 -8.83 -29.15
N TYR A 425 11.94 -9.92 -28.37
CA TYR A 425 12.17 -9.81 -26.93
C TYR A 425 13.56 -9.24 -26.63
N LYS A 426 14.59 -9.64 -27.38
CA LYS A 426 15.93 -9.06 -27.25
C LYS A 426 15.93 -7.57 -27.55
N GLU A 427 15.31 -7.15 -28.65
CA GLU A 427 15.21 -5.75 -29.01
C GLU A 427 14.47 -4.93 -27.96
N ALA A 428 13.30 -5.39 -27.49
CA ALA A 428 12.54 -4.66 -26.49
C ALA A 428 13.29 -4.62 -25.14
N ALA A 429 13.99 -5.70 -24.76
CA ALA A 429 14.82 -5.75 -23.57
C ALA A 429 16.00 -4.78 -23.61
N GLU A 430 16.67 -4.65 -24.76
CA GLU A 430 17.75 -3.66 -24.98
C GLU A 430 17.22 -2.21 -24.84
N LYS A 431 15.93 -1.99 -25.15
CA LYS A 431 15.23 -0.72 -24.93
C LYS A 431 14.62 -0.58 -23.52
N GLY A 432 14.91 -1.51 -22.61
CA GLY A 432 14.47 -1.45 -21.21
C GLY A 432 13.11 -2.08 -20.92
N ASN A 433 12.49 -2.80 -21.87
CA ASN A 433 11.23 -3.51 -21.63
C ASN A 433 11.44 -4.69 -20.67
N ILE A 434 10.87 -4.59 -19.48
CA ILE A 434 11.07 -5.59 -18.42
C ILE A 434 10.38 -6.92 -18.74
N ASP A 435 9.21 -6.89 -19.39
CA ASP A 435 8.49 -8.12 -19.76
C ASP A 435 9.30 -8.91 -20.80
N ALA A 436 9.94 -8.21 -21.74
CA ALA A 436 10.83 -8.82 -22.71
C ALA A 436 12.11 -9.38 -22.06
N ILE A 437 12.71 -8.69 -21.07
CA ILE A 437 13.83 -9.24 -20.28
C ILE A 437 13.40 -10.55 -19.60
N TYR A 438 12.19 -10.61 -19.03
CA TYR A 438 11.65 -11.82 -18.45
C TYR A 438 11.44 -12.94 -19.47
N GLN A 439 10.88 -12.63 -20.65
CA GLN A 439 10.69 -13.61 -21.71
C GLN A 439 12.03 -14.17 -22.20
N LEU A 440 13.07 -13.34 -22.36
CA LEU A 440 14.43 -13.82 -22.64
C LEU A 440 14.96 -14.74 -21.55
N GLY A 441 14.77 -14.38 -20.27
CA GLY A 441 15.13 -15.23 -19.14
C GLY A 441 14.47 -16.61 -19.22
N ARG A 442 13.19 -16.68 -19.61
CA ARG A 442 12.49 -17.95 -19.86
C ARG A 442 13.08 -18.70 -21.05
N HIS A 443 13.37 -18.03 -22.16
CA HIS A 443 13.99 -18.67 -23.33
C HIS A 443 15.34 -19.31 -22.98
N TYR A 444 16.17 -18.63 -22.18
CA TYR A 444 17.44 -19.18 -21.70
C TYR A 444 17.25 -20.33 -20.70
N PHE A 445 16.32 -20.19 -19.75
CA PHE A 445 16.07 -21.21 -18.73
C PHE A 445 15.54 -22.52 -19.31
N TYR A 446 14.64 -22.45 -20.29
CA TYR A 446 14.04 -23.62 -20.92
C TYR A 446 14.82 -24.14 -22.14
N GLY A 447 15.97 -23.54 -22.48
CA GLY A 447 16.80 -23.97 -23.62
C GLY A 447 16.12 -23.83 -24.97
N ILE A 448 15.18 -22.90 -25.10
CA ILE A 448 14.38 -22.69 -26.33
C ILE A 448 15.21 -21.95 -27.40
N ALA A 449 16.29 -21.26 -27.00
CA ALA A 449 17.23 -20.61 -27.90
C ALA A 449 18.66 -21.12 -27.64
N LEU A 450 19.03 -22.22 -28.32
CA LEU A 450 20.41 -22.64 -28.59
C LEU A 450 20.53 -23.10 -30.04
#